data_AF-A0A7X5IC32-F1
#
_entry.id   AF-A0A7X5IC32-F1
#
_cell.length_a   1.000
_cell.length_b   1.000
_cell.length_c   1.000
_cell.angle_alpha   90.00
_cell.angle_beta   90.00
_cell.angle_gamma   90.00
#
_symmetry.space_group_name_H-M   'P 1'
#
loop_
_entity.id
_entity.type
_entity.pdbx_description
1 polymer ?
#
loop_
_entity_poly.entity_id
_entity_poly.type
_entity_poly.pdbx_seq_one_letter_code
_entity_poly.pdbx_strand_id
1 'polypeptide(L)'
;MRQKALFAEILPEYAAGQKDMIDEGVSVLYSAISEMLEGGRLKDGKEYRALIIDCGGGTTDLSSCRFRVWDRRAAYRIEIDTAYENGDTDFRENNITWRVMQLIKIALVNRLCPGELKPVPELLSGFDRDVFRCVNENGCAALYRELESEYEKAE
;
A
#
# COMPACT_ATOMS: atom_id res chain seq x y z
N MET A 1 -14.69 6.90 12.81
CA MET A 1 -15.36 7.03 14.13
C MET A 1 -15.83 5.71 14.74
N ARG A 2 -16.35 4.74 13.95
CA ARG A 2 -16.91 3.48 14.50
C ARG A 2 -15.88 2.50 15.08
N GLN A 3 -14.69 2.38 14.47
CA GLN A 3 -13.63 1.48 14.95
C GLN A 3 -13.01 1.92 16.28
N LYS A 4 -12.72 3.22 16.47
CA LYS A 4 -12.15 3.74 17.73
C LYS A 4 -13.08 3.54 18.92
N ALA A 5 -14.40 3.68 18.70
CA ALA A 5 -15.41 3.43 19.72
C ALA A 5 -15.48 1.93 20.09
N LEU A 6 -15.48 1.04 19.08
CA LEU A 6 -15.45 -0.40 19.29
C LEU A 6 -14.18 -0.85 20.01
N PHE A 7 -13.02 -0.29 19.68
CA PHE A 7 -11.75 -0.63 20.31
C PHE A 7 -11.71 -0.23 21.79
N ALA A 8 -12.25 0.95 22.11
CA ALA A 8 -12.39 1.41 23.50
C ALA A 8 -13.40 0.56 24.30
N GLU A 9 -14.40 -0.02 23.64
CA GLU A 9 -15.38 -0.92 24.26
C GLU A 9 -14.77 -2.30 24.58
N ILE A 10 -14.00 -2.86 23.64
CA ILE A 10 -13.38 -4.20 23.80
C ILE A 10 -12.18 -4.15 24.73
N LEU A 11 -11.37 -3.09 24.69
CA LEU A 11 -10.14 -2.95 25.47
C LEU A 11 -10.13 -1.61 26.24
N PRO A 12 -11.02 -1.43 27.24
CA PRO A 12 -11.19 -0.17 27.94
C PRO A 12 -9.93 0.27 28.70
N GLU A 13 -9.12 -0.70 29.15
CA GLU A 13 -7.86 -0.46 29.87
C GLU A 13 -6.79 0.20 28.99
N TYR A 14 -6.90 0.04 27.66
CA TYR A 14 -6.00 0.63 26.66
C TYR A 14 -6.62 1.85 25.96
N ALA A 15 -7.83 2.26 26.34
CA ALA A 15 -8.49 3.44 25.79
C ALA A 15 -7.91 4.75 26.35
N ALA A 16 -7.18 4.69 27.47
CA ALA A 16 -6.45 5.82 28.02
C ALA A 16 -5.25 6.17 27.12
N GLY A 17 -5.29 7.35 26.48
CA GLY A 17 -4.22 7.81 25.58
C GLY A 17 -4.62 7.95 24.11
N GLN A 18 -5.89 7.71 23.74
CA GLN A 18 -6.37 7.89 22.35
C GLN A 18 -6.14 9.30 21.77
N LYS A 19 -5.95 10.31 22.62
CA LYS A 19 -5.70 11.70 22.21
C LYS A 19 -4.29 11.91 21.64
N ASP A 20 -3.34 11.05 22.01
CA ASP A 20 -1.93 11.10 21.61
C ASP A 20 -1.57 9.95 20.64
N MET A 21 -2.57 9.21 20.15
CA MET A 21 -2.35 8.11 19.23
C MET A 21 -1.86 8.65 17.89
N ILE A 22 -0.60 8.33 17.57
CA ILE A 22 0.06 8.73 16.33
C ILE A 22 -0.57 7.95 15.17
N ASP A 23 -0.80 8.65 14.07
CA ASP A 23 -1.26 8.04 12.83
C ASP A 23 -0.17 7.13 12.21
N GLU A 24 -0.57 6.10 11.49
CA GLU A 24 0.36 5.13 10.89
C GLU A 24 1.38 5.82 9.96
N GLY A 25 0.92 6.75 9.13
CA GLY A 25 1.79 7.54 8.25
C GLY A 25 2.77 8.42 9.03
N VAL A 26 2.32 9.04 10.13
CA VAL A 26 3.20 9.88 10.98
C VAL A 26 4.28 9.03 11.66
N SER A 27 3.97 7.79 12.05
CA SER A 27 4.93 6.87 12.67
C SER A 27 6.05 6.48 11.71
N VAL A 28 5.72 6.15 10.46
CA VAL A 28 6.69 5.88 9.39
C VAL A 28 7.58 7.09 9.13
N LEU A 29 7.01 8.30 9.13
CA LEU A 29 7.76 9.53 8.92
C LEU A 29 8.81 9.77 10.01
N TYR A 30 8.51 9.49 11.28
CA TYR A 30 9.50 9.60 12.36
C TYR A 30 10.70 8.67 12.17
N SER A 31 10.46 7.43 11.72
CA SER A 31 11.54 6.49 11.40
C SER A 31 12.45 7.06 10.31
N ALA A 32 11.86 7.56 9.23
CA ALA A 32 12.62 8.17 8.13
C ALA A 32 13.41 9.42 8.58
N ILE A 33 12.82 10.27 9.44
CA ILE A 33 13.51 11.44 10.00
C ILE A 33 14.72 11.00 10.85
N SER A 34 14.58 9.94 11.67
CA SER A 34 15.67 9.41 12.49
C SER A 34 16.85 8.97 11.62
N GLU A 35 16.60 8.20 10.56
CA GLU A 35 17.65 7.77 9.63
C GLU A 35 18.31 8.93 8.88
N MET A 36 17.57 10.01 8.63
CA MET A 36 18.12 11.21 8.01
C MET A 36 18.96 12.05 9.01
N LEU A 37 18.60 12.06 10.29
CA LEU A 37 19.39 12.66 11.37
C LEU A 37 20.71 11.91 11.54
N GLU A 38 20.66 10.58 11.70
CA GLU A 38 21.83 9.72 11.84
C GLU A 38 22.78 9.82 10.65
N GLY A 39 22.22 9.94 9.44
CA GLY A 39 23.00 10.12 8.21
C GLY A 39 23.49 11.55 7.94
N GLY A 40 23.20 12.53 8.81
CA GLY A 40 23.60 13.93 8.61
C GLY A 40 22.99 14.59 7.36
N ARG A 41 21.86 14.09 6.87
CA ARG A 41 21.20 14.54 5.63
C ARG A 41 20.23 15.71 5.86
N LEU A 42 19.93 16.03 7.11
CA LEU A 42 19.04 17.11 7.51
C LEU A 42 19.80 18.43 7.67
N LYS A 43 19.24 19.49 7.09
CA LYS A 43 19.69 20.86 7.29
C LYS A 43 18.70 21.58 8.20
N ASP A 44 19.24 22.27 9.19
CA ASP A 44 18.45 23.01 10.19
C ASP A 44 17.40 23.92 9.53
N GLY A 45 16.13 23.73 9.88
CA GLY A 45 14.99 24.52 9.41
C GLY A 45 14.63 24.36 7.93
N LYS A 46 15.32 23.51 7.16
CA LYS A 46 14.96 23.24 5.77
C LYS A 46 13.65 22.45 5.69
N GLU A 47 12.75 22.86 4.81
CA GLU A 47 11.55 22.08 4.48
C GLU A 47 11.91 20.89 3.60
N TYR A 48 11.46 19.71 4.02
CA TYR A 48 11.48 18.48 3.26
C TYR A 48 10.05 18.06 2.94
N ARG A 49 9.89 17.34 1.83
CA ARG A 49 8.61 16.76 1.43
C ARG A 49 8.76 15.26 1.35
N ALA A 50 7.79 14.53 1.89
CA ALA A 50 7.71 13.10 1.80
C ALA A 50 6.32 12.70 1.28
N LEU A 51 6.31 11.60 0.54
CA LEU A 51 5.11 10.92 0.09
C LEU A 51 5.17 9.52 0.69
N ILE A 52 4.17 9.19 1.50
CA ILE A 52 4.06 7.91 2.18
C ILE A 52 2.99 7.13 1.44
N ILE A 53 3.37 5.94 0.98
CA ILE A 53 2.48 5.00 0.31
C ILE A 53 2.40 3.79 1.23
N ASP A 54 1.28 3.65 1.91
CA ASP A 54 1.01 2.50 2.77
C ASP A 54 0.08 1.54 2.04
N CYS A 55 0.62 0.39 1.63
CA CYS A 55 -0.12 -0.64 0.92
C CYS A 55 -0.45 -1.78 1.88
N GLY A 56 -1.48 -1.61 2.70
CA GLY A 56 -2.03 -2.69 3.51
C GLY A 56 -2.81 -3.71 2.67
N GLY A 57 -3.18 -4.82 3.31
CA GLY A 57 -4.01 -5.84 2.65
C GLY A 57 -5.43 -5.36 2.39
N GLY A 58 -5.97 -4.56 3.31
CA GLY A 58 -7.33 -4.06 3.27
C GLY A 58 -7.47 -2.67 2.67
N THR A 59 -6.47 -1.78 2.79
CA THR A 59 -6.48 -0.38 2.35
C THR A 59 -5.14 -0.01 1.73
N THR A 60 -5.17 0.97 0.83
CA THR A 60 -3.96 1.63 0.37
C THR A 60 -4.12 3.11 0.65
N ASP A 61 -3.26 3.64 1.52
CA ASP A 61 -3.34 5.00 2.01
C ASP A 61 -2.15 5.81 1.48
N LEU A 62 -2.46 6.91 0.81
CA LEU A 62 -1.47 7.84 0.28
C LEU A 62 -1.47 9.11 1.13
N SER A 63 -0.37 9.39 1.83
CA SER A 63 -0.21 10.60 2.63
C SER A 63 0.93 11.47 2.11
N SER A 64 0.68 12.77 1.89
CA SER A 64 1.75 13.72 1.60
C SER A 64 2.05 14.56 2.84
N CYS A 65 3.33 14.71 3.15
CA CYS A 65 3.76 15.43 4.34
C CYS A 65 4.92 16.36 4.04
N ARG A 66 4.94 17.48 4.75
CA ARG A 66 6.07 18.41 4.79
C ARG A 66 6.61 18.40 6.19
N PHE A 67 7.92 18.43 6.33
CA PHE A 67 8.53 18.50 7.65
C PHE A 67 9.77 19.37 7.69
N ARG A 68 10.02 19.91 8.88
CA ARG A 68 11.20 20.70 9.23
C ARG A 68 11.78 20.17 10.53
N VAL A 69 13.10 20.12 10.60
CA VAL A 69 13.82 19.72 11.81
C VAL A 69 14.77 20.84 12.21
N TRP A 70 14.75 21.20 13.48
CA TRP A 70 15.73 22.09 14.08
C TRP A 70 16.50 21.39 15.19
N ASP A 71 17.82 21.48 15.15
CA ASP A 71 18.69 21.05 16.25
C ASP A 71 18.76 22.17 17.29
N ARG A 72 18.21 21.91 18.47
CA ARG A 72 18.24 22.81 19.62
C ARG A 72 19.18 22.31 20.70
N ARG A 73 20.34 21.74 20.38
CA ARG A 73 21.44 21.26 21.27
C ARG A 73 21.04 20.24 22.34
N ALA A 74 20.03 20.55 23.17
CA ALA A 74 19.44 19.69 24.18
C ALA A 74 18.20 18.93 23.67
N ALA A 75 17.62 19.33 22.55
CA ALA A 75 16.45 18.67 21.96
C ALA A 75 16.37 18.94 20.45
N TYR A 76 15.58 18.14 19.74
CA TYR A 76 15.14 18.45 18.38
C TYR A 76 13.74 19.06 18.44
N ARG A 77 13.50 20.08 17.61
CA ARG A 77 12.14 20.49 17.26
C ARG A 77 11.82 19.92 15.89
N ILE A 78 10.72 19.17 15.79
CA ILE A 78 10.22 18.61 14.54
C ILE A 78 8.84 19.20 14.31
N GLU A 79 8.62 19.72 13.11
CA GLU A 79 7.32 20.22 12.65
C GLU A 79 6.90 19.39 11.45
N ILE A 80 5.69 18.85 11.48
CA ILE A 80 5.13 17.96 10.47
C ILE A 80 3.77 18.52 10.07
N ASP A 81 3.63 18.88 8.80
CA ASP A 81 2.38 19.27 8.17
C ASP A 81 1.93 18.14 7.25
N THR A 82 0.84 17.47 7.58
CA THR A 82 0.20 16.47 6.71
C THR A 82 -0.83 17.16 5.81
N ALA A 83 -0.76 16.88 4.51
CA ALA A 83 -1.69 17.39 3.53
C ALA A 83 -2.05 16.22 2.60
N TYR A 84 -3.31 15.84 2.58
CA TYR A 84 -3.89 14.81 1.71
C TYR A 84 -3.64 13.36 2.16
N GLU A 85 -4.73 12.68 2.54
CA GLU A 85 -4.86 11.23 2.73
C GLU A 85 -5.88 10.75 1.69
N ASN A 86 -5.47 10.00 0.67
CA ASN A 86 -6.40 9.37 -0.28
C ASN A 86 -6.46 7.86 0.02
N GLY A 87 -7.61 7.40 0.49
CA GLY A 87 -7.80 6.04 1.02
C GLY A 87 -8.39 5.02 0.05
N ASP A 88 -8.27 5.25 -1.26
CA ASP A 88 -8.58 4.20 -2.23
C ASP A 88 -7.75 4.33 -3.50
N THR A 89 -6.70 3.52 -3.57
CA THR A 89 -5.97 3.23 -4.80
C THR A 89 -5.96 1.71 -4.99
N ASP A 90 -6.02 1.23 -6.24
CA ASP A 90 -6.21 -0.18 -6.63
C ASP A 90 -5.06 -1.14 -6.22
N PHE A 91 -4.13 -0.72 -5.36
CA PHE A 91 -2.89 -1.40 -5.00
C PHE A 91 -2.93 -2.08 -3.62
N ARG A 92 -3.79 -3.09 -3.48
CA ARG A 92 -4.02 -3.81 -2.20
C ARG A 92 -3.42 -5.22 -2.22
N GLU A 93 -2.85 -5.70 -1.11
CA GLU A 93 -2.25 -7.06 -1.06
C GLU A 93 -3.27 -8.16 -1.35
N ASN A 94 -4.54 -7.96 -0.96
CA ASN A 94 -5.61 -8.91 -1.25
C ASN A 94 -5.83 -9.11 -2.75
N ASN A 95 -5.65 -8.05 -3.57
CA ASN A 95 -5.77 -8.17 -5.02
C ASN A 95 -4.61 -9.01 -5.58
N ILE A 96 -3.38 -8.80 -5.11
CA ILE A 96 -2.22 -9.61 -5.52
C ILE A 96 -2.43 -11.07 -5.11
N THR A 97 -2.85 -11.31 -3.86
CA THR A 97 -3.15 -12.65 -3.34
C THR A 97 -4.20 -13.35 -4.19
N TRP A 98 -5.28 -12.64 -4.52
CA TRP A 98 -6.32 -13.15 -5.43
C TRP A 98 -5.74 -13.54 -6.80
N ARG A 99 -4.93 -12.68 -7.44
CA ARG A 99 -4.33 -12.98 -8.75
C ARG A 99 -3.40 -14.20 -8.71
N VAL A 100 -2.61 -14.35 -7.64
CA VAL A 100 -1.78 -15.54 -7.44
C VAL A 100 -2.64 -16.80 -7.31
N MET A 101 -3.74 -16.75 -6.55
CA MET A 101 -4.66 -17.88 -6.43
C MET A 101 -5.31 -18.25 -7.76
N GLN A 102 -5.67 -17.28 -8.60
CA GLN A 102 -6.21 -17.53 -9.94
C GLN A 102 -5.21 -18.31 -10.80
N LEU A 103 -3.95 -17.89 -10.83
CA LEU A 103 -2.89 -18.56 -11.58
C LEU A 103 -2.61 -19.99 -11.07
N ILE A 104 -2.62 -20.19 -9.76
CA ILE A 104 -2.46 -21.51 -9.14
C ILE A 104 -3.60 -22.43 -9.57
N LYS A 105 -4.86 -21.96 -9.53
CA LYS A 105 -6.03 -22.73 -9.96
C LYS A 105 -5.91 -23.16 -11.42
N ILE A 106 -5.60 -22.23 -12.31
CA ILE A 106 -5.41 -22.50 -13.75
C ILE A 106 -4.29 -23.53 -13.97
N ALA A 107 -3.16 -23.41 -13.25
CA ALA A 107 -2.07 -24.38 -13.33
C ALA A 107 -2.49 -25.79 -12.88
N LEU A 108 -3.29 -25.89 -11.81
CA LEU A 108 -3.81 -27.16 -11.30
C LEU A 108 -4.78 -27.81 -12.29
N VAL A 109 -5.72 -27.05 -12.84
CA VAL A 109 -6.68 -27.56 -13.84
C VAL A 109 -5.93 -28.03 -15.08
N ASN A 110 -4.99 -27.26 -15.61
CA ASN A 110 -4.17 -27.69 -16.74
C ASN A 110 -3.40 -28.99 -16.50
N ARG A 111 -3.03 -29.28 -15.24
CA ARG A 111 -2.33 -30.50 -14.86
C ARG A 111 -3.26 -31.70 -14.72
N LEU A 112 -4.49 -31.49 -14.24
CA LEU A 112 -5.48 -32.55 -13.98
C LEU A 112 -6.35 -32.85 -15.22
N CYS A 113 -6.69 -31.82 -15.99
CA CYS A 113 -7.55 -31.83 -17.16
C CYS A 113 -6.84 -31.09 -18.33
N PRO A 114 -5.93 -31.76 -19.06
CA PRO A 114 -5.16 -31.09 -20.11
C PRO A 114 -6.02 -30.65 -21.30
N GLY A 115 -5.81 -29.42 -21.79
CA GLY A 115 -6.30 -28.96 -23.10
C GLY A 115 -7.46 -27.97 -23.08
N GLU A 116 -7.96 -27.55 -21.92
CA GLU A 116 -9.10 -26.63 -21.83
C GLU A 116 -8.72 -25.17 -21.53
N LEU A 117 -7.58 -24.93 -20.88
CA LEU A 117 -7.15 -23.60 -20.44
C LEU A 117 -5.82 -23.19 -21.07
N LYS A 118 -5.58 -21.88 -21.11
CA LYS A 118 -4.27 -21.34 -21.48
C LYS A 118 -3.19 -21.74 -20.48
N PRO A 119 -1.95 -22.03 -20.93
CA PRO A 119 -0.82 -22.20 -20.02
C PRO A 119 -0.52 -20.91 -19.26
N VAL A 120 -0.17 -21.04 -17.97
CA VAL A 120 0.21 -19.90 -17.11
C VAL A 120 1.30 -19.01 -17.73
N PRO A 121 2.38 -19.54 -18.36
CA PRO A 121 3.38 -18.70 -19.01
C PRO A 121 2.81 -17.81 -20.12
N GLU A 122 1.80 -18.28 -20.86
CA GLU A 122 1.13 -17.48 -21.90
C GLU A 122 0.35 -16.34 -21.27
N LEU A 123 -0.38 -16.60 -20.17
CA LEU A 123 -1.10 -15.56 -19.42
C LEU A 123 -0.16 -14.51 -18.84
N LEU A 124 0.98 -14.93 -18.29
CA LEU A 124 1.98 -14.03 -17.75
C LEU A 124 2.61 -13.11 -18.81
N SER A 125 2.77 -13.61 -20.05
CA SER A 125 3.30 -12.81 -21.16
C SER A 125 2.45 -11.58 -21.50
N GLY A 126 1.16 -11.58 -21.14
CA GLY A 126 0.28 -10.42 -21.27
C GLY A 126 0.69 -9.24 -20.38
N PHE A 127 1.34 -9.52 -19.24
CA PHE A 127 1.81 -8.54 -18.27
C PHE A 127 3.23 -8.02 -18.56
N ASP A 128 3.97 -8.65 -19.47
CA ASP A 128 5.31 -8.19 -19.91
C ASP A 128 5.24 -6.95 -20.83
N ARG A 129 4.04 -6.52 -21.23
CA ARG A 129 3.79 -5.30 -22.02
C ARG A 129 3.90 -4.06 -21.14
N ASP A 130 3.93 -2.87 -21.77
CA ASP A 130 3.92 -1.58 -21.05
C ASP A 130 2.62 -1.42 -20.22
N VAL A 131 2.66 -1.94 -18.99
CA VAL A 131 1.52 -2.01 -18.06
C VAL A 131 0.96 -0.62 -17.79
N PHE A 132 1.84 0.38 -17.67
CA PHE A 132 1.43 1.77 -17.44
C PHE A 132 0.61 2.32 -18.61
N ARG A 133 1.06 2.12 -19.85
CA ARG A 133 0.29 2.53 -21.03
C ARG A 133 -1.05 1.80 -21.11
N CYS A 134 -1.04 0.49 -20.91
CA CYS A 134 -2.26 -0.34 -20.95
C CYS A 134 -3.31 0.15 -19.95
N VAL A 135 -2.90 0.39 -18.70
CA VAL A 135 -3.79 0.86 -17.63
C VAL A 135 -4.25 2.30 -17.88
N ASN A 136 -3.38 3.19 -18.35
CA ASN A 136 -3.76 4.58 -18.67
C ASN A 136 -4.80 4.65 -19.79
N GLU A 137 -4.68 3.81 -20.82
CA GLU A 137 -5.56 3.84 -21.99
C GLU A 137 -6.85 3.04 -21.79
N ASN A 138 -6.81 1.94 -21.02
CA ASN A 138 -7.90 0.94 -20.97
C ASN A 138 -8.41 0.64 -19.55
N GLY A 139 -7.77 1.18 -18.52
CA GLY A 139 -8.08 0.92 -17.10
C GLY A 139 -7.54 -0.42 -16.58
N CYS A 140 -7.52 -0.56 -15.25
CA CYS A 140 -7.00 -1.74 -14.55
C CYS A 140 -7.73 -3.05 -14.93
N ALA A 141 -9.06 -3.00 -15.11
CA ALA A 141 -9.85 -4.18 -15.46
C ALA A 141 -9.45 -4.79 -16.81
N ALA A 142 -9.03 -3.96 -17.77
CA ALA A 142 -8.60 -4.44 -19.08
C ALA A 142 -7.31 -5.26 -19.01
N LEU A 143 -6.40 -4.94 -18.07
CA LEU A 143 -5.15 -5.67 -17.86
C LEU A 143 -5.40 -7.11 -17.42
N TYR A 144 -6.39 -7.33 -16.54
CA TYR A 144 -6.68 -8.63 -15.94
C TYR A 144 -7.72 -9.46 -16.70
N ARG A 145 -8.33 -8.91 -17.76
CA ARG A 145 -9.48 -9.52 -18.45
C ARG A 145 -9.22 -10.95 -18.94
N GLU A 146 -8.03 -11.20 -19.51
CA GLU A 146 -7.68 -12.53 -20.01
C GLU A 146 -7.50 -13.54 -18.86
N LEU A 147 -6.82 -13.12 -17.79
CA LEU A 147 -6.67 -13.94 -16.58
C LEU A 147 -8.03 -14.25 -15.95
N GLU A 148 -8.92 -13.27 -15.86
CA GLU A 148 -10.28 -13.45 -15.32
C GLU A 148 -11.10 -14.40 -16.19
N SER A 149 -11.04 -14.28 -17.52
CA SER A 149 -11.75 -15.19 -18.41
C SER A 149 -11.25 -16.64 -18.33
N GLU A 150 -9.94 -16.86 -18.23
CA GLU A 150 -9.40 -18.21 -18.04
C GLU A 150 -9.68 -18.77 -16.65
N TYR A 151 -9.72 -17.91 -15.63
CA TYR A 151 -10.10 -18.30 -14.29
C TYR A 151 -11.57 -18.75 -14.21
N GLU A 152 -12.49 -18.06 -14.88
CA GLU A 152 -13.91 -18.43 -14.96
C GLU A 152 -14.11 -19.79 -15.64
N LYS A 153 -13.32 -20.12 -16.67
CA LYS A 153 -13.36 -21.45 -17.30
C LYS A 153 -12.87 -22.57 -16.37
N ALA A 154 -12.10 -22.23 -15.34
CA ALA A 154 -11.57 -23.16 -14.36
C ALA A 154 -12.50 -23.37 -13.16
N GLU A 155 -13.57 -22.57 -12.99
CA GLU A 155 -14.68 -22.80 -12.03
C GLU A 155 -15.60 -23.94 -12.47
#